data_AF-A0AAN9FSG6-F1
#
_entry.id   AF-A0AAN9FSG6-F1
#
_cell.length_a   1.000
_cell.length_b   1.000
_cell.length_c   1.000
_cell.angle_alpha   90.00
_cell.angle_beta   90.00
_cell.angle_gamma   90.00
#
_symmetry.space_group_name_H-M   'P 1'
#
loop_
_entity.id
_entity.type
_entity.pdbx_description
1 polymer ?
#
loop_
_entity_poly.entity_id
_entity_poly.type
_entity_poly.pdbx_seq_one_letter_code
_entity_poly.pdbx_strand_id
1 'polypeptide(L)'
;MQVSKWFKNTCYAALKTREQPRFVDPLNITAMACLAFPLCPLAITEAERGIPGILKRIRAVFEKVGLKYNESVVVRITGCPNGCARPYMAELRLVGDGPNSYQLGGNQNQTSLAQSFMDKGFEKPWKGGSSSTSTPQP
;
A
#
# COMPACT_ATOMS: atom_id res chain seq x y z
N MET A 1 -16.82 35.56 -11.98
CA MET A 1 -17.19 34.24 -11.43
C MET A 1 -17.48 33.16 -12.48
N GLN A 2 -17.73 33.49 -13.76
CA GLN A 2 -17.98 32.47 -14.81
C GLN A 2 -16.73 31.78 -15.35
N VAL A 3 -15.60 32.49 -15.48
CA VAL A 3 -14.34 31.94 -16.01
C VAL A 3 -13.78 30.81 -15.15
N SER A 4 -13.85 30.93 -13.82
CA SER A 4 -13.37 29.89 -12.90
C SER A 4 -14.25 28.64 -12.89
N LYS A 5 -15.57 28.79 -13.11
CA LYS A 5 -16.51 27.67 -13.21
C LYS A 5 -16.34 26.93 -14.54
N TRP A 6 -16.18 27.68 -15.64
CA TRP A 6 -15.87 27.11 -16.96
C TRP A 6 -14.51 26.38 -16.94
N PHE A 7 -13.46 27.01 -16.40
CA PHE A 7 -12.13 26.39 -16.31
C PHE A 7 -12.15 25.08 -15.50
N LYS A 8 -12.77 25.08 -14.31
CA LYS A 8 -12.94 23.86 -13.52
C LYS A 8 -13.70 22.78 -14.29
N ASN A 9 -14.79 23.13 -14.97
CA ASN A 9 -15.60 22.17 -15.72
C ASN A 9 -14.84 21.59 -16.93
N THR A 10 -14.09 22.42 -17.67
CA THR A 10 -13.27 21.98 -18.80
C THR A 10 -12.12 21.10 -18.32
N CYS A 11 -11.43 21.47 -17.24
CA CYS A 11 -10.39 20.64 -16.62
C CYS A 11 -10.95 19.31 -16.12
N TYR A 12 -12.09 19.30 -15.41
CA TYR A 12 -12.73 18.06 -14.96
C TYR A 12 -13.21 17.20 -16.14
N ALA A 13 -13.68 17.81 -17.22
CA ALA A 13 -14.07 17.09 -18.43
C ALA A 13 -12.86 16.45 -19.15
N ALA A 14 -11.73 17.16 -19.22
CA ALA A 14 -10.49 16.64 -19.78
C ALA A 14 -9.89 15.50 -18.92
N LEU A 15 -10.03 15.60 -17.58
CA LEU A 15 -9.60 14.56 -16.65
C LEU A 15 -10.58 13.38 -16.57
N LYS A 16 -11.82 13.52 -17.06
CA LYS A 16 -12.91 12.53 -16.96
C LYS A 16 -12.60 11.21 -17.65
N THR A 17 -11.66 11.21 -18.60
CA THR A 17 -11.19 10.02 -19.33
C THR A 17 -10.22 9.16 -18.51
N ARG A 18 -9.70 9.68 -17.40
CA ARG A 18 -8.92 8.92 -16.41
C ARG A 18 -9.82 8.63 -15.21
N GLU A 19 -9.75 7.40 -14.69
CA GLU A 19 -10.59 6.89 -13.60
C GLU A 19 -10.74 7.91 -12.46
N GLN A 20 -11.97 8.33 -12.16
CA GLN A 20 -12.21 9.36 -11.14
C GLN A 20 -12.04 8.77 -9.74
N PRO A 21 -11.54 9.53 -8.75
CA PRO A 21 -11.32 9.06 -7.39
C PRO A 21 -12.60 8.57 -6.68
N ARG A 22 -13.80 8.96 -7.17
CA ARG A 22 -15.09 8.45 -6.66
C ARG A 22 -15.34 6.97 -6.94
N PHE A 23 -14.69 6.40 -7.96
CA PHE A 23 -14.84 4.99 -8.34
C PHE A 23 -13.72 4.10 -7.80
N VAL A 24 -12.80 4.68 -7.03
CA VAL A 24 -11.67 3.97 -6.43
C VAL A 24 -12.06 3.52 -5.02
N ASP A 25 -11.64 2.31 -4.65
CA ASP A 25 -11.80 1.78 -3.31
C ASP A 25 -11.19 2.75 -2.27
N PRO A 26 -11.90 3.13 -1.18
CA PRO A 26 -11.39 4.01 -0.13
C PRO A 26 -10.04 3.60 0.47
N LEU A 27 -9.74 2.29 0.48
CA LEU A 27 -8.46 1.73 0.93
C LEU A 27 -7.33 2.11 -0.02
N ASN A 28 -7.58 2.10 -1.34
CA ASN A 28 -6.57 2.48 -2.33
C ASN A 28 -6.24 3.97 -2.30
N ILE A 29 -7.19 4.82 -1.88
CA ILE A 29 -7.01 6.27 -1.80
C ILE A 29 -5.98 6.66 -0.72
N THR A 30 -5.98 5.94 0.41
CA THR A 30 -5.09 6.22 1.55
C THR A 30 -3.82 5.37 1.54
N ALA A 31 -3.73 4.38 0.63
CA ALA A 31 -2.62 3.45 0.60
C ALA A 31 -1.40 4.00 -0.14
N MET A 32 -0.20 3.67 0.35
CA MET A 32 1.07 4.02 -0.30
C MET A 32 2.06 2.87 -0.24
N ALA A 33 2.86 2.72 -1.30
CA ALA A 33 3.99 1.81 -1.33
C ALA A 33 5.26 2.53 -1.81
N CYS A 34 6.42 2.04 -1.41
CA CYS A 34 7.68 2.44 -2.04
C CYS A 34 7.90 1.62 -3.32
N LEU A 35 8.81 2.08 -4.17
CA LEU A 35 9.21 1.35 -5.39
C LEU A 35 9.58 -0.11 -5.10
N ALA A 36 10.52 -0.31 -4.16
CA ALA A 36 11.14 -1.61 -3.89
C ALA A 36 11.72 -2.27 -5.17
N PHE A 37 11.53 -3.57 -5.37
CA PHE A 37 11.96 -4.24 -6.59
C PHE A 37 11.25 -3.70 -7.84
N PRO A 38 11.92 -3.70 -9.02
CA PRO A 38 13.22 -4.30 -9.33
C PRO A 38 14.41 -3.34 -9.26
N LEU A 39 14.19 -2.06 -8.94
CA LEU A 39 15.20 -1.01 -9.11
C LEU A 39 15.81 -0.50 -7.81
N CYS A 40 15.13 -0.67 -6.67
CA CYS A 40 15.70 -0.26 -5.39
C CYS A 40 16.77 -1.27 -4.95
N PRO A 41 18.05 -0.86 -4.79
CA PRO A 41 19.13 -1.77 -4.43
C PRO A 41 19.05 -2.24 -2.97
N LEU A 42 18.22 -1.59 -2.15
CA LEU A 42 18.03 -1.90 -0.73
C LEU A 42 16.76 -2.72 -0.50
N ALA A 43 16.03 -3.10 -1.55
CA ALA A 43 14.79 -3.85 -1.41
C ALA A 43 15.07 -5.29 -0.97
N ILE A 44 14.33 -5.74 0.05
CA ILE A 44 14.36 -7.11 0.56
C ILE A 44 13.13 -7.88 0.03
N THR A 45 12.01 -7.18 -0.14
CA THR A 45 10.75 -7.72 -0.65
C THR A 45 10.04 -6.69 -1.55
N GLU A 46 8.94 -7.11 -2.18
CA GLU A 46 8.11 -6.24 -3.03
C GLU A 46 7.41 -5.13 -2.23
N ALA A 47 6.98 -4.07 -2.92
CA ALA A 47 6.06 -3.10 -2.33
C ALA A 47 5.08 -2.57 -3.38
N GLU A 48 5.51 -1.73 -4.33
CA GLU A 48 4.64 -1.14 -5.36
C GLU A 48 3.95 -2.20 -6.22
N ARG A 49 4.67 -3.24 -6.65
CA ARG A 49 4.09 -4.30 -7.49
C ARG A 49 3.16 -5.23 -6.71
N GLY A 50 3.36 -5.35 -5.39
CA GLY A 50 2.59 -6.23 -4.51
C GLY A 50 1.35 -5.57 -3.91
N ILE A 51 1.34 -4.24 -3.75
CA ILE A 51 0.26 -3.52 -3.05
C ILE A 51 -1.14 -3.79 -3.62
N PRO A 52 -1.39 -3.85 -4.95
CA PRO A 52 -2.75 -4.05 -5.46
C PRO A 52 -3.33 -5.42 -5.06
N GLY A 53 -2.48 -6.45 -4.98
CA GLY A 53 -2.89 -7.78 -4.53
C GLY A 53 -3.15 -7.84 -3.03
N ILE A 54 -2.34 -7.12 -2.24
CA ILE A 54 -2.50 -7.04 -0.78
C ILE A 54 -3.77 -6.28 -0.41
N LEU A 55 -4.06 -5.14 -1.04
CA LEU A 55 -5.27 -4.36 -0.78
C LEU A 55 -6.55 -5.16 -1.09
N LYS A 56 -6.57 -5.94 -2.17
CA LYS A 56 -7.69 -6.87 -2.47
C LYS A 56 -7.90 -7.91 -1.36
N ARG A 57 -6.83 -8.44 -0.78
CA ARG A 57 -6.92 -9.40 0.35
C ARG A 57 -7.45 -8.73 1.61
N ILE A 58 -7.00 -7.51 1.91
CA ILE A 58 -7.50 -6.72 3.04
C ILE A 58 -8.99 -6.44 2.87
N ARG A 59 -9.42 -6.02 1.67
CA ARG A 59 -10.84 -5.80 1.37
C ARG A 59 -11.68 -7.06 1.53
N ALA A 60 -11.20 -8.21 1.07
CA ALA A 60 -11.87 -9.49 1.29
C ALA A 60 -11.97 -9.86 2.79
N VAL A 61 -11.00 -9.46 3.62
CA VAL A 61 -11.09 -9.62 5.09
C VAL A 61 -12.14 -8.68 5.67
N PHE A 62 -12.22 -7.42 5.21
CA PHE A 62 -13.22 -6.46 5.66
C PHE A 62 -14.63 -6.97 5.40
N GLU A 63 -14.89 -7.54 4.22
CA GLU A 63 -16.17 -8.16 3.88
C GLU A 63 -16.49 -9.36 4.78
N LYS A 64 -15.50 -10.22 5.06
CA LYS A 64 -15.68 -11.39 5.93
C LYS A 64 -16.03 -11.04 7.37
N VAL A 65 -15.48 -9.95 7.89
CA VAL A 65 -15.75 -9.51 9.28
C VAL A 65 -16.94 -8.53 9.36
N GLY A 66 -17.57 -8.20 8.23
CA GLY A 66 -18.78 -7.38 8.17
C GLY A 66 -18.55 -5.86 8.21
N LEU A 67 -17.35 -5.36 7.90
CA LEU A 67 -17.08 -3.93 7.81
C LEU A 67 -17.72 -3.34 6.55
N LYS A 68 -18.19 -2.10 6.67
CA LYS A 68 -18.81 -1.40 5.55
C LYS A 68 -17.78 -1.06 4.48
N TYR A 69 -18.22 -1.00 3.21
CA TYR A 69 -17.35 -0.67 2.09
C TYR A 69 -16.71 0.74 2.21
N ASN A 70 -17.40 1.68 2.86
CA ASN A 70 -16.89 3.04 3.08
C ASN A 70 -15.82 3.14 4.16
N GLU A 71 -15.58 2.08 4.92
CA GLU A 71 -14.51 2.04 5.91
C GLU A 71 -13.17 1.76 5.21
N SER A 72 -12.15 2.51 5.64
CA SER A 72 -10.79 2.39 5.18
C SER A 72 -9.84 2.45 6.37
N VAL A 73 -8.66 1.88 6.15
CA VAL A 73 -7.52 2.03 7.05
C VAL A 73 -6.35 2.55 6.24
N VAL A 74 -5.45 3.30 6.88
CA VAL A 74 -4.25 3.81 6.21
C VAL A 74 -3.23 2.66 6.09
N VAL A 75 -3.10 2.10 4.89
CA VAL A 75 -2.16 1.00 4.60
C VAL A 75 -0.87 1.53 3.98
N ARG A 76 0.29 1.21 4.53
CA ARG A 76 1.58 1.59 3.92
C ARG A 76 2.55 0.44 3.88
N ILE A 77 3.20 0.27 2.73
CA ILE A 77 4.10 -0.86 2.46
C ILE A 77 5.49 -0.37 2.08
N THR A 78 6.52 -0.93 2.69
CA THR A 78 7.92 -0.73 2.26
C THR A 78 8.63 -2.05 2.06
N GLY A 79 9.50 -2.11 1.05
CA GLY A 79 10.30 -3.30 0.75
C GLY A 79 11.49 -3.54 1.68
N CYS A 80 11.79 -2.59 2.58
CA CYS A 80 12.88 -2.65 3.55
C CYS A 80 12.62 -1.68 4.73
N PRO A 81 13.41 -1.73 5.83
CA PRO A 81 13.16 -0.92 7.03
C PRO A 81 13.47 0.57 6.90
N ASN A 82 13.96 1.04 5.75
CA ASN A 82 14.27 2.47 5.52
C ASN A 82 13.03 3.38 5.56
N GLY A 83 11.84 2.82 5.33
CA GLY A 83 10.60 3.55 5.58
C GLY A 83 10.21 4.60 4.53
N CYS A 84 10.62 4.46 3.26
CA CYS A 84 10.35 5.44 2.19
C CYS A 84 8.86 5.81 2.02
N ALA A 85 7.96 4.84 2.18
CA ALA A 85 6.51 5.07 2.10
C ALA A 85 5.90 5.58 3.42
N ARG A 86 6.73 5.97 4.40
CA ARG A 86 6.34 6.37 5.76
C ARG A 86 5.46 5.33 6.47
N PRO A 87 5.86 4.05 6.51
CA PRO A 87 5.06 2.96 7.08
C PRO A 87 4.89 3.07 8.59
N TYR A 88 5.82 3.72 9.29
CA TYR A 88 5.78 3.89 10.75
C TYR A 88 4.68 4.83 11.25
N MET A 89 3.93 5.46 10.35
CA MET A 89 2.76 6.29 10.67
C MET A 89 1.44 5.61 10.27
N ALA A 90 1.49 4.44 9.63
CA ALA A 90 0.30 3.79 9.09
C ALA A 90 -0.54 3.10 10.18
N GLU A 91 -1.83 2.96 9.94
CA GLU A 91 -2.74 2.14 10.75
C GLU A 91 -2.48 0.65 10.53
N LEU A 92 -2.14 0.29 9.29
CA LEU A 92 -1.60 -1.01 8.95
C LEU A 92 -0.32 -0.82 8.17
N ARG A 93 0.80 -1.21 8.77
CA ARG A 93 2.12 -1.13 8.15
C ARG A 93 2.65 -2.50 7.79
N LEU A 94 3.33 -2.56 6.65
CA LEU A 94 4.02 -3.73 6.14
C LEU A 94 5.45 -3.32 5.81
N VAL A 95 6.42 -3.76 6.62
CA VAL A 95 7.84 -3.43 6.45
C VAL A 95 8.59 -4.68 6.06
N GLY A 96 9.25 -4.70 4.91
CA GLY A 96 10.02 -5.84 4.45
C GLY A 96 11.12 -6.23 5.42
N ASP A 97 11.07 -7.47 5.89
CA ASP A 97 11.99 -8.07 6.88
C ASP A 97 12.63 -9.37 6.38
N GLY A 98 12.32 -9.79 5.16
CA GLY A 98 12.86 -10.98 4.51
C GLY A 98 12.22 -11.22 3.13
N PRO A 99 12.72 -12.19 2.35
CA PRO A 99 12.15 -12.53 1.05
C PRO A 99 10.70 -12.97 1.19
N ASN A 100 9.79 -12.24 0.54
CA ASN A 100 8.34 -12.48 0.62
C ASN A 100 7.73 -12.41 2.05
N SER A 101 8.43 -11.78 3.00
CA SER A 101 7.93 -11.57 4.36
C SER A 101 7.86 -10.08 4.71
N TYR A 102 6.98 -9.75 5.65
CA TYR A 102 6.82 -8.40 6.17
C TYR A 102 6.63 -8.45 7.69
N GLN A 103 7.25 -7.49 8.37
CA GLN A 103 6.91 -7.10 9.72
C GLN A 103 5.61 -6.27 9.70
N LEU A 104 4.68 -6.66 10.55
CA LEU A 104 3.37 -6.04 10.74
C LEU A 104 3.38 -5.13 11.95
N GLY A 105 2.57 -4.08 11.89
CA GLY A 105 2.38 -3.12 12.98
C GLY A 105 1.41 -2.03 12.57
N GLY A 106 1.20 -1.06 13.45
CA GLY A 106 0.28 0.03 13.15
C GLY A 106 0.04 0.97 14.32
N ASN A 107 -0.56 2.12 14.02
CA ASN A 107 -1.12 3.04 15.00
C ASN A 107 -2.24 3.87 14.39
N GLN A 108 -3.16 4.34 15.24
CA GLN A 108 -4.29 5.15 14.80
C GLN A 108 -3.88 6.59 14.46
N ASN A 109 -4.57 7.19 13.49
CA ASN A 109 -4.59 8.64 13.26
C ASN A 109 -3.26 9.34 12.90
N GLN A 110 -2.17 8.63 12.63
CA GLN A 110 -0.88 9.23 12.23
C GLN A 110 -0.34 10.31 13.20
N THR A 111 -0.70 10.25 14.49
CA THR A 111 -0.21 11.21 15.49
C THR A 111 0.91 10.66 16.37
N SER A 112 1.14 9.36 16.31
CA SER A 112 2.20 8.68 17.06
C SER A 112 2.84 7.57 16.22
N LEU A 113 4.05 7.18 16.60
CA LEU A 113 4.78 6.13 15.90
C LEU A 113 4.12 4.78 16.11
N ALA A 114 4.03 4.00 15.04
CA ALA A 114 3.57 2.63 15.09
C ALA A 114 4.57 1.73 15.83
N GLN A 115 4.05 0.80 16.60
CA GLN A 115 4.83 -0.26 17.23
C GLN A 115 4.88 -1.49 16.31
N SER A 116 5.90 -2.32 16.48
CA SER A 116 5.91 -3.64 15.85
C SER A 116 4.90 -4.53 16.55
N PHE A 117 4.10 -5.24 15.77
CA PHE A 117 3.12 -6.21 16.27
C PHE A 117 3.59 -7.64 16.04
N MET A 118 4.11 -7.93 14.83
CA MET A 118 4.52 -9.28 14.45
C MET A 118 5.64 -9.21 13.44
N ASP A 119 6.68 -10.00 13.65
CA ASP A 119 7.77 -10.17 12.68
C ASP A 119 7.46 -11.37 11.78
N LYS A 120 7.86 -11.29 10.50
CA LYS A 120 7.65 -12.32 9.47
C LYS A 120 6.18 -12.76 9.30
N GLY A 121 5.25 -11.80 9.27
CA GLY A 121 3.80 -12.04 9.25
C GLY A 121 3.22 -12.67 7.98
N PHE A 122 4.03 -13.03 6.98
CA PHE A 122 3.58 -13.76 5.79
C PHE A 122 4.30 -15.11 5.68
N GLU A 123 3.54 -16.19 5.90
CA GLU A 123 4.03 -17.56 5.79
C GLU A 123 4.00 -18.09 4.34
N LYS A 124 3.22 -17.45 3.45
CA LYS A 124 3.09 -17.84 2.04
C LYS A 124 3.43 -16.69 1.09
N PRO A 125 4.38 -16.89 0.15
CA PRO A 125 4.73 -15.89 -0.84
C PRO A 125 3.52 -15.39 -1.63
N TRP A 126 3.51 -14.09 -1.93
CA TRP A 126 2.58 -13.55 -2.90
C TRP A 126 2.89 -14.16 -4.28
N LYS A 127 1.99 -15.04 -4.77
CA LYS A 127 2.12 -15.84 -6.00
C LYS A 127 2.28 -15.03 -7.30
N GLY A 128 2.16 -13.70 -7.27
CA GLY A 128 2.32 -12.82 -8.42
C GLY A 128 3.68 -12.11 -8.50
N GLY A 129 4.54 -12.29 -7.48
CA GLY A 129 5.87 -11.69 -7.46
C GLY A 129 6.77 -12.57 -8.28
N SER A 130 7.55 -11.97 -9.18
CA SER A 130 8.68 -12.68 -9.76
C SER A 130 9.47 -13.28 -8.61
N SER A 131 9.48 -14.62 -8.52
CA SER A 131 10.40 -15.36 -7.70
C SER A 131 11.80 -15.02 -8.21
N SER A 132 12.36 -13.89 -7.80
CA SER A 132 13.79 -13.76 -7.73
C SER A 132 14.18 -14.73 -6.62
N THR A 133 14.42 -15.97 -7.03
CA THR A 133 15.40 -16.83 -6.38
C THR A 133 16.55 -15.92 -5.99
N SER A 134 16.67 -15.66 -4.70
CA SER A 134 17.85 -15.06 -4.12
C SER A 134 18.98 -16.03 -4.42
N THR A 135 19.63 -15.89 -5.57
CA THR A 135 21.00 -16.36 -5.71
C THR A 135 21.76 -15.69 -4.56
N PRO A 136 22.46 -16.45 -3.71
CA PRO A 136 23.30 -15.85 -2.69
C PRO A 136 24.22 -14.85 -3.38
N GLN A 137 24.16 -13.59 -3.00
CA GLN A 137 25.17 -12.64 -3.46
C GLN A 137 26.50 -13.05 -2.81
N PRO A 138 27.62 -13.02 -3.56
CA PRO A 138 28.93 -13.44 -3.08
C PRO A 138 29.41 -12.64 -1.88
#